data_AF-A0AAV9FL88-F1
#
_entry.id   AF-A0AAV9FL88-F1
#
_cell.length_a   1.000
_cell.length_b   1.000
_cell.length_c   1.000
_cell.angle_alpha   90.00
_cell.angle_beta   90.00
_cell.angle_gamma   90.00
#
_symmetry.space_group_name_H-M   'P 1'
#
loop_
_entity.id
_entity.type
_entity.pdbx_description
1 polymer ?
#
loop_
_entity_poly.entity_id
_entity_poly.type
_entity_poly.pdbx_seq_one_letter_code
_entity_poly.pdbx_strand_id
1 'polypeptide(L)'
;MVYLHEGWEQRVLHRDIKASNVMLDGDMIGRLGDFGLARVHSHGWAGATTSVVGTVGYMAPEVVREGRATDKTDVFGFGVLVLEVVCGRRPIGEDGSQPLIEWVLGLMEGGDLVSALDPWIRRTREYDEEEVTRVLKVGLLCTCTDPMTRPSMRGSESAGGDA
;
A
#
# COMPACT_ATOMS: atom_id res chain seq x y z
N MET A 1 3.40 8.52 5.57
CA MET A 1 4.37 7.48 5.10
C MET A 1 5.71 8.05 4.67
N VAL A 2 5.77 9.11 3.85
CA VAL A 2 7.04 9.81 3.51
C VAL A 2 7.88 10.13 4.76
N TYR A 3 7.23 10.62 5.82
CA TYR A 3 7.88 10.98 7.09
C TYR A 3 8.66 9.82 7.77
N LEU A 4 8.16 8.58 7.68
CA LEU A 4 8.80 7.43 8.34
C LEU A 4 10.06 6.97 7.61
N HIS A 5 10.07 7.06 6.28
CA HIS A 5 11.19 6.59 5.49
C HIS A 5 12.35 7.58 5.42
N GLU A 6 12.13 8.89 5.62
CA GLU A 6 13.14 9.89 5.27
C GLU A 6 13.21 11.16 6.16
N GLY A 7 12.45 11.25 7.25
CA GLY A 7 12.53 12.42 8.14
C GLY A 7 13.81 12.50 9.00
N TRP A 8 14.60 11.44 9.06
CA TRP A 8 15.75 11.25 9.96
C TRP A 8 16.88 10.54 9.21
N GLU A 9 18.14 10.64 9.68
CA GLU A 9 19.33 9.96 9.09
C GLU A 9 19.20 8.42 9.00
N GLN A 10 18.10 7.85 9.51
CA GLN A 10 17.77 6.43 9.55
C GLN A 10 16.35 6.20 9.01
N ARG A 11 16.16 5.19 8.15
CA ARG A 11 14.86 4.86 7.57
C ARG A 11 14.07 3.99 8.56
N VAL A 12 12.86 4.39 8.94
CA VAL A 12 11.98 3.56 9.78
C VAL A 12 11.06 2.74 8.87
N LEU A 13 11.13 1.41 9.00
CA LEU A 13 10.19 0.48 8.39
C LEU A 13 9.05 0.23 9.37
N HIS A 14 7.80 0.36 8.92
CA HIS A 14 6.63 0.13 9.76
C HIS A 14 6.30 -1.37 9.88
N ARG A 15 6.29 -2.09 8.75
CA ARG A 15 6.08 -3.55 8.67
C ARG A 15 4.69 -4.06 9.05
N ASP A 16 3.72 -3.18 9.30
CA ASP A 16 2.34 -3.55 9.63
C ASP A 16 1.33 -2.47 9.20
N ILE A 17 1.44 -2.04 7.95
CA ILE A 17 0.47 -1.11 7.37
C ILE A 17 -0.80 -1.87 7.05
N LYS A 18 -1.91 -1.43 7.65
CA LYS A 18 -3.26 -1.97 7.45
C LYS A 18 -4.31 -0.96 7.89
N ALA A 19 -5.56 -1.15 7.45
CA ALA A 19 -6.64 -0.23 7.75
C ALA A 19 -6.88 -0.07 9.27
N SER A 20 -6.78 -1.15 10.06
CA SER A 20 -6.98 -1.07 11.52
C SER A 20 -5.87 -0.32 12.27
N ASN A 21 -4.73 -0.06 11.62
CA ASN A 21 -3.64 0.75 12.17
C ASN A 21 -3.71 2.21 11.71
N VAL A 22 -4.69 2.59 10.88
CA VAL A 22 -4.94 3.98 10.48
C VAL A 22 -6.10 4.53 11.29
N MET A 23 -5.79 5.43 12.23
CA MET A 23 -6.78 6.15 13.01
C MET A 23 -7.25 7.40 12.26
N LEU A 24 -8.52 7.77 12.44
CA LEU A 24 -9.07 9.02 11.92
C LEU A 24 -9.28 9.99 13.09
N ASP A 25 -8.84 11.24 12.93
CA ASP A 25 -9.18 12.30 13.88
C ASP A 25 -10.51 12.99 13.54
N GLY A 26 -10.89 14.02 14.30
CA GLY A 26 -12.16 14.73 14.14
C GLY A 26 -12.34 15.42 12.79
N ASP A 27 -11.24 15.65 12.06
CA ASP A 27 -11.23 16.27 10.72
C ASP A 27 -11.10 15.22 9.60
N MET A 28 -11.29 13.94 9.92
CA MET A 28 -11.12 12.80 9.00
C MET A 28 -9.70 12.66 8.44
N ILE A 29 -8.69 13.21 9.14
CA ILE A 29 -7.29 13.04 8.75
C ILE A 29 -6.77 11.70 9.27
N GLY A 30 -6.28 10.88 8.35
CA GLY A 30 -5.67 9.58 8.65
C GLY A 30 -4.31 9.70 9.32
N ARG A 31 -4.13 9.01 10.45
CA ARG A 31 -2.90 8.92 11.23
C ARG A 31 -2.50 7.47 11.41
N LEU A 32 -1.33 7.10 10.91
CA LEU A 32 -0.78 5.75 11.07
C LEU A 32 -0.26 5.56 12.49
N GLY A 33 -0.70 4.48 13.14
CA GLY A 33 -0.27 4.05 14.46
C GLY A 33 0.23 2.60 14.46
N ASP A 34 0.45 2.08 15.67
CA ASP A 34 1.00 0.73 15.93
C ASP A 34 2.37 0.46 15.30
N PHE A 35 3.40 1.03 15.95
CA PHE A 35 4.80 0.83 15.59
C PHE A 35 5.43 -0.38 16.30
N GLY A 36 4.63 -1.33 16.83
CA GLY A 36 5.14 -2.47 17.60
C GLY A 36 6.10 -3.37 16.80
N LEU A 37 5.91 -3.44 15.49
CA LEU A 37 6.78 -4.18 14.56
C LEU A 37 7.83 -3.31 13.87
N ALA A 38 7.81 -1.99 14.11
CA ALA A 38 8.67 -1.06 13.40
C ALA A 38 10.15 -1.31 13.69
N ARG A 39 11.00 -1.05 12.70
CA ARG A 39 12.45 -1.23 12.80
C ARG A 39 13.18 -0.10 12.11
N VAL A 40 14.25 0.36 12.74
CA VAL A 40 15.16 1.34 12.19
C VAL A 40 16.21 0.62 11.33
N HIS A 41 16.32 1.00 10.06
CA HIS A 41 17.38 0.53 9.16
C HIS A 41 18.40 1.65 8.93
N SER A 42 19.66 1.38 9.26
CA SER A 42 20.79 2.24 8.88
C SER A 42 21.16 2.03 7.41
N HIS A 43 21.61 3.10 6.75
CA HIS A 43 22.15 3.06 5.39
C HIS A 43 23.27 2.00 5.31
N GLY A 44 23.09 0.95 4.50
CA GLY A 44 24.05 -0.13 4.32
C GLY A 44 23.58 -1.52 4.78
N TRP A 45 22.43 -1.62 5.46
CA TRP A 45 21.89 -2.93 5.89
C TRP A 45 21.06 -3.59 4.78
N ALA A 46 21.66 -3.77 3.61
CA ALA A 46 21.07 -4.50 2.50
C ALA A 46 21.27 -6.00 2.73
N GLY A 47 20.22 -6.70 3.19
CA GLY A 47 20.15 -8.16 3.05
C GLY A 47 20.13 -9.01 4.32
N ALA A 48 19.90 -8.46 5.51
CA ALA A 48 19.63 -9.28 6.68
C ALA A 48 18.17 -9.76 6.70
N THR A 49 17.95 -11.04 6.98
CA THR A 49 16.62 -11.60 7.26
C THR A 49 16.04 -10.89 8.49
N THR A 50 14.89 -10.24 8.35
CA THR A 50 14.29 -9.37 9.38
C THR A 50 13.18 -10.04 10.17
N SER A 51 12.87 -11.32 9.87
CA SER A 51 11.74 -12.16 10.31
C SER A 51 10.43 -11.94 9.55
N VAL A 52 9.67 -13.02 9.36
CA VAL A 52 8.35 -13.04 8.74
C VAL A 52 7.32 -12.62 9.79
N VAL A 53 7.03 -11.31 9.85
CA VAL A 53 6.01 -10.72 10.72
C VAL A 53 5.24 -9.65 9.94
N GLY A 54 3.99 -9.44 10.33
CA GLY A 54 3.06 -8.53 9.69
C GLY A 54 1.67 -9.17 9.56
N THR A 55 0.72 -8.42 9.02
CA THR A 55 -0.65 -8.91 8.84
C THR A 55 -0.83 -9.60 7.48
N VAL A 56 -1.38 -10.82 7.50
CA VAL A 56 -1.69 -11.58 6.27
C VAL A 56 -2.62 -10.75 5.37
N GLY A 57 -2.38 -10.78 4.06
CA GLY A 57 -3.08 -9.94 3.08
C GLY A 57 -2.40 -8.60 2.78
N TYR A 58 -1.61 -8.06 3.72
CA TYR A 58 -0.82 -6.83 3.52
C TYR A 58 0.68 -7.08 3.38
N MET A 59 1.15 -8.28 3.72
CA MET A 59 2.56 -8.66 3.59
C MET A 59 2.96 -8.81 2.12
N ALA A 60 4.04 -8.13 1.74
CA ALA A 60 4.66 -8.28 0.43
C ALA A 60 5.18 -9.73 0.22
N PRO A 61 5.15 -10.26 -1.01
CA PRO A 61 5.51 -11.65 -1.28
C PRO A 61 6.95 -12.00 -0.87
N GLU A 62 7.89 -11.05 -1.00
CA GLU A 62 9.28 -11.22 -0.58
C GLU A 62 9.45 -11.30 0.95
N VAL A 63 8.55 -10.68 1.73
CA VAL A 63 8.55 -10.85 3.20
C VAL A 63 8.14 -12.28 3.54
N VAL A 64 7.12 -12.80 2.88
CA VAL A 64 6.62 -14.16 3.12
C VAL A 64 7.64 -15.22 2.70
N ARG A 65 8.30 -15.03 1.55
CA ARG A 65 9.27 -16.00 1.00
C ARG A 65 10.64 -15.92 1.65
N GLU A 66 11.15 -14.71 1.88
CA GLU A 66 12.56 -14.47 2.22
C GLU A 66 12.72 -13.90 3.63
N GLY A 67 11.63 -13.50 4.30
CA GLY A 67 11.69 -12.79 5.56
C GLY A 67 12.39 -11.44 5.45
N ARG A 68 12.37 -10.81 4.26
CA ARG A 68 13.12 -9.59 3.94
C ARG A 68 12.19 -8.38 3.85
N ALA A 69 12.07 -7.65 4.95
CA ALA A 69 11.41 -6.35 5.01
C ALA A 69 12.31 -5.23 4.46
N THR A 70 11.71 -4.35 3.65
CA THR A 70 12.34 -3.14 3.08
C THR A 70 11.31 -2.00 3.03
N ASP A 71 11.73 -0.81 2.63
CA ASP A 71 10.81 0.29 2.32
C ASP A 71 9.78 -0.10 1.25
N LYS A 72 10.17 -0.90 0.26
CA LYS A 72 9.25 -1.45 -0.75
C LYS A 72 8.19 -2.40 -0.20
N THR A 73 8.45 -3.02 0.95
CA THR A 73 7.44 -3.87 1.61
C THR A 73 6.35 -3.03 2.26
N ASP A 74 6.72 -1.85 2.78
CA ASP A 74 5.75 -0.86 3.27
C ASP A 74 4.94 -0.24 2.11
N VAL A 75 5.57 0.00 0.94
CA VAL A 75 4.87 0.42 -0.29
C VAL A 75 3.79 -0.59 -0.68
N PHE A 76 4.10 -1.88 -0.61
CA PHE A 76 3.14 -2.94 -0.93
C PHE A 76 1.94 -2.93 0.02
N GLY A 77 2.19 -2.90 1.34
CA GLY A 77 1.11 -2.83 2.34
C GLY A 77 0.25 -1.57 2.18
N PHE A 78 0.87 -0.44 1.82
CA PHE A 78 0.15 0.78 1.47
C PHE A 78 -0.71 0.63 0.21
N GLY A 79 -0.21 -0.03 -0.84
CA GLY A 79 -0.99 -0.34 -2.04
C GLY A 79 -2.23 -1.17 -1.72
N VAL A 80 -2.08 -2.20 -0.88
CA VAL A 80 -3.20 -3.01 -0.39
C VAL A 80 -4.22 -2.15 0.37
N LEU A 81 -3.76 -1.28 1.27
CA LEU A 81 -4.62 -0.36 2.01
C LEU A 81 -5.41 0.56 1.07
N VAL A 82 -4.76 1.14 0.06
CA VAL A 82 -5.43 2.00 -0.94
C VAL A 82 -6.53 1.21 -1.66
N LEU A 83 -6.23 0.00 -2.13
CA LEU A 83 -7.23 -0.84 -2.79
C LEU A 83 -8.38 -1.21 -1.85
N GLU A 84 -8.09 -1.56 -0.60
CA GLU A 84 -9.12 -1.89 0.40
C GLU A 84 -10.07 -0.72 0.63
N VAL A 85 -9.54 0.50 0.77
CA VAL A 85 -10.34 1.71 1.00
C VAL A 85 -11.20 2.03 -0.22
N VAL A 86 -10.65 2.02 -1.43
CA VAL A 86 -11.40 2.37 -2.65
C VAL A 86 -12.45 1.31 -2.99
N CYS A 87 -12.12 0.03 -2.79
CA CYS A 87 -13.03 -1.06 -3.12
C CYS A 87 -14.04 -1.37 -2.01
N GLY A 88 -13.79 -0.91 -0.77
CA GLY A 88 -14.61 -1.29 0.39
C GLY A 88 -14.56 -2.80 0.69
N ARG A 89 -13.47 -3.48 0.32
CA ARG A 89 -13.33 -4.94 0.40
C ARG A 89 -12.06 -5.33 1.13
N ARG A 90 -12.14 -6.34 1.99
CA ARG A 90 -10.97 -6.88 2.71
C ARG A 90 -9.93 -7.46 1.74
N PRO A 91 -8.62 -7.34 2.04
CA PRO A 91 -7.56 -7.85 1.16
C PRO A 91 -7.60 -9.37 0.96
N ILE A 92 -7.87 -10.10 2.03
CA ILE A 92 -8.13 -11.54 1.99
C ILE A 92 -9.62 -11.69 1.74
N GLY A 93 -9.98 -12.44 0.70
CA GLY A 93 -11.36 -12.74 0.40
C GLY A 93 -12.03 -13.46 1.59
N GLU A 94 -13.20 -12.99 1.97
CA GLU A 94 -14.09 -13.73 2.86
C GLU A 94 -14.83 -14.79 2.03
N ASP A 95 -15.13 -15.94 2.65
CA ASP A 95 -16.01 -16.98 2.08
C ASP A 95 -15.65 -17.49 0.67
N GLY A 96 -14.36 -17.67 0.40
CA GLY A 96 -13.88 -18.24 -0.88
C GLY A 96 -13.87 -17.24 -2.04
N SER A 97 -14.10 -15.96 -1.77
CA SER A 97 -13.90 -14.91 -2.77
C SER A 97 -12.42 -14.76 -3.15
N GLN A 98 -12.19 -14.36 -4.39
CA GLN A 98 -10.85 -14.12 -4.92
C GLN A 98 -10.12 -13.03 -4.10
N PRO A 99 -8.79 -13.14 -3.87
CA PRO A 99 -8.01 -12.10 -3.23
C PRO A 99 -8.16 -10.73 -3.91
N LEU A 100 -8.14 -9.66 -3.11
CA LEU A 100 -8.45 -8.31 -3.59
C LEU A 100 -7.60 -7.87 -4.78
N ILE A 101 -6.28 -8.05 -4.70
CA ILE A 101 -5.33 -7.66 -5.75
C ILE A 101 -5.66 -8.38 -7.06
N GLU A 102 -5.86 -9.70 -7.01
CA GLU A 102 -6.13 -10.50 -8.20
C GLU A 102 -7.47 -10.14 -8.84
N TRP A 103 -8.48 -9.86 -8.01
CA TRP A 103 -9.78 -9.41 -8.51
C TRP A 103 -9.69 -8.04 -9.21
N VAL A 104 -9.00 -7.05 -8.62
CA VAL A 104 -8.82 -5.73 -9.24
C VAL A 104 -7.96 -5.82 -10.50
N LEU A 105 -6.93 -6.67 -10.53
CA LEU A 105 -6.14 -6.94 -11.74
C LEU A 105 -7.01 -7.51 -12.87
N GLY A 106 -7.87 -8.48 -12.57
CA GLY A 106 -8.80 -9.04 -13.57
C GLY A 106 -9.75 -7.99 -14.16
N LEU A 107 -10.21 -7.03 -13.34
CA LEU A 107 -11.02 -5.91 -13.82
C LEU A 107 -10.22 -4.93 -14.69
N MET A 108 -8.95 -4.69 -14.35
CA MET A 108 -8.04 -3.88 -15.17
C MET A 108 -7.81 -4.52 -16.54
N GLU A 109 -7.54 -5.83 -16.58
CA GLU A 109 -7.35 -6.60 -17.82
C GLU A 109 -8.63 -6.65 -18.67
N GLY A 110 -9.80 -6.72 -18.02
CA GLY A 110 -11.11 -6.67 -18.66
C GLY A 110 -11.56 -5.28 -19.11
N GLY A 111 -10.82 -4.22 -18.77
CA GLY A 111 -11.15 -2.84 -19.14
C GLY A 111 -12.29 -2.21 -18.33
N ASP A 112 -12.68 -2.78 -17.19
CA ASP A 112 -13.79 -2.33 -16.33
C ASP A 112 -13.31 -1.99 -14.91
N LEU A 113 -12.20 -1.25 -14.81
CA LEU A 113 -11.55 -0.96 -13.54
C LEU A 113 -12.44 -0.16 -12.58
N VAL A 114 -13.29 0.73 -13.09
CA VAL A 114 -14.21 1.55 -12.29
C VAL A 114 -15.23 0.69 -11.53
N SER A 115 -15.56 -0.51 -12.04
CA SER A 115 -16.45 -1.43 -11.33
C SER A 115 -15.90 -1.90 -9.98
N ALA A 116 -14.59 -1.77 -9.77
CA ALA A 116 -13.92 -2.11 -8.50
C ALA A 116 -14.27 -1.14 -7.37
N LEU A 117 -14.78 0.06 -7.67
CA LEU A 117 -15.15 1.06 -6.67
C LEU A 117 -16.23 0.51 -5.73
N ASP A 118 -16.13 0.88 -4.45
CA ASP A 118 -17.08 0.51 -3.41
C ASP A 118 -18.55 0.69 -3.87
N PRO A 119 -19.41 -0.34 -3.72
CA PRO A 119 -20.80 -0.30 -4.18
C PRO A 119 -21.66 0.78 -3.52
N TRP A 120 -21.34 1.23 -2.30
CA TRP A 120 -22.03 2.34 -1.65
C TRP A 120 -21.64 3.67 -2.30
N ILE A 121 -20.35 3.92 -2.52
CA ILE A 121 -19.87 5.12 -3.25
C ILE A 121 -20.44 5.16 -4.66
N ARG A 122 -20.39 4.04 -5.40
CA ARG A 122 -20.96 3.95 -6.75
C ARG A 122 -22.42 4.34 -6.85
N ARG A 123 -23.22 4.06 -5.81
CA ARG A 123 -24.64 4.43 -5.76
C ARG A 123 -24.88 5.93 -5.62
N THR A 124 -23.97 6.65 -4.98
CA THR A 124 -24.08 8.11 -4.83
C THR A 124 -23.90 8.84 -6.16
N ARG A 125 -23.10 8.28 -7.08
CA ARG A 125 -22.64 8.92 -8.33
C ARG A 125 -21.87 10.23 -8.11
N GLU A 126 -21.38 10.46 -6.90
CA GLU A 126 -20.58 11.63 -6.53
C GLU A 126 -19.09 11.26 -6.54
N TYR A 127 -18.58 10.86 -7.71
CA TYR A 127 -17.17 10.52 -7.89
C TYR A 127 -16.72 10.79 -9.32
N ASP A 128 -15.41 11.03 -9.50
CA ASP A 128 -14.77 11.15 -10.80
C ASP A 128 -14.18 9.78 -11.22
N GLU A 129 -14.63 9.25 -12.35
CA GLU A 129 -14.18 7.95 -12.87
C GLU A 129 -12.68 7.92 -13.21
N GLU A 130 -12.12 9.03 -13.66
CA GLU A 130 -10.69 9.14 -13.94
C GLU A 130 -9.89 9.13 -12.64
N GLU A 131 -10.35 9.83 -11.60
CA GLU A 131 -9.70 9.83 -10.28
C GLU A 131 -9.72 8.42 -9.68
N VAL A 132 -10.87 7.75 -9.70
CA VAL A 132 -11.02 6.37 -9.24
C VAL A 132 -10.05 5.45 -10.00
N THR A 133 -10.01 5.58 -11.33
CA THR A 133 -9.09 4.81 -12.19
C THR A 133 -7.63 5.09 -11.83
N ARG A 134 -7.24 6.35 -11.59
CA ARG A 134 -5.87 6.73 -11.19
C ARG A 134 -5.51 6.12 -9.84
N VAL A 135 -6.38 6.22 -8.84
CA VAL A 135 -6.10 5.67 -7.50
C VAL A 135 -5.98 4.14 -7.54
N LEU A 136 -6.87 3.45 -8.26
CA LEU A 136 -6.78 2.00 -8.44
C LEU A 136 -5.47 1.57 -9.13
N LYS A 137 -5.06 2.28 -10.18
CA LYS A 137 -3.77 2.03 -10.85
C LYS A 137 -2.57 2.26 -9.92
N VAL A 138 -2.59 3.31 -9.10
CA VAL A 138 -1.54 3.55 -8.10
C VAL A 138 -1.50 2.41 -7.08
N GLY A 139 -2.66 1.98 -6.57
CA GLY A 139 -2.77 0.82 -5.69
C GLY A 139 -2.14 -0.43 -6.31
N LEU A 140 -2.50 -0.75 -7.56
CA LEU A 140 -1.96 -1.89 -8.30
C LEU A 140 -0.44 -1.80 -8.51
N LEU A 141 0.07 -0.62 -8.91
CA LEU A 141 1.50 -0.37 -9.09
C LEU A 141 2.29 -0.55 -7.78
N CYS A 142 1.73 -0.12 -6.65
CA CYS A 142 2.32 -0.36 -5.34
C CYS A 142 2.34 -1.85 -4.96
N THR A 143 1.39 -2.65 -5.45
CA THR A 143 1.29 -4.09 -5.18
C THR A 143 2.01 -4.99 -6.18
N CYS A 144 2.84 -4.46 -7.07
CA CYS A 144 3.58 -5.28 -8.04
C CYS A 144 4.45 -6.34 -7.34
N THR A 145 4.52 -7.54 -7.91
CA THR A 145 5.31 -8.65 -7.36
C THR A 145 6.80 -8.31 -7.31
N ASP A 146 7.34 -7.65 -8.34
CA ASP A 146 8.70 -7.13 -8.33
C ASP A 146 8.79 -5.87 -7.44
N PRO A 147 9.55 -5.88 -6.33
CA PRO A 147 9.69 -4.71 -5.47
C PRO A 147 10.33 -3.50 -6.16
N MET A 148 11.11 -3.72 -7.23
CA MET A 148 11.83 -2.66 -7.94
C MET A 148 10.93 -1.83 -8.85
N THR A 149 9.80 -2.40 -9.31
CA THR A 149 8.82 -1.67 -10.15
C THR A 149 7.86 -0.83 -9.31
N ARG A 150 7.70 -1.15 -8.02
CA ARG A 150 6.88 -0.35 -7.11
C ARG A 150 7.44 1.07 -7.01
N PRO A 151 6.60 2.10 -6.91
CA PRO A 151 7.07 3.47 -6.74
C PRO A 151 7.85 3.66 -5.44
N SER A 152 8.57 4.77 -5.33
CA SER A 152 9.03 5.26 -4.03
C SER A 152 7.82 5.78 -3.25
N MET A 153 7.87 5.75 -1.91
CA MET A 153 6.88 6.46 -1.11
C MET A 153 6.97 8.00 -1.28
N ARG A 154 8.08 8.51 -1.83
CA ARG A 154 8.13 9.86 -2.42
C ARG A 154 7.47 9.82 -3.80
N GLY A 155 6.51 10.72 -4.03
CA GLY A 155 6.15 11.09 -5.40
C GLY A 155 7.42 11.55 -6.12
N SER A 156 7.51 11.31 -7.43
CA SER A 156 8.57 11.85 -8.26
C SER A 156 8.48 13.38 -8.24
N GLU A 157 9.07 14.02 -7.24
CA GLU A 157 9.54 15.39 -7.40
C GLU A 157 10.65 15.29 -8.44
N SER A 158 10.31 15.68 -9.66
CA SER A 158 11.31 16.09 -10.63
C SER A 158 12.25 17.05 -9.92
N ALA A 159 13.50 16.64 -9.72
CA ALA A 159 14.58 17.56 -9.43
C ALA A 159 14.68 18.51 -10.64
N GLY A 160 13.92 19.59 -10.59
CA GLY A 160 13.95 20.69 -11.52
C GLY A 160 14.04 21.97 -10.72
N GLY A 161 15.14 22.71 -10.91
CA GLY A 161 15.24 24.11 -10.53
C GLY A 161 16.31 24.43 -9.49
N ASP A 162 17.52 24.67 -9.99
CA ASP A 162 18.41 25.80 -9.71
C ASP A 162 18.81 26.14 -8.25
N ALA A 163 20.12 25.95 -7.98
CA ALA A 163 21.07 27.04 -7.75
C ALA A 163 22.51 26.59 -8.08
#